data_AF-A0AAD8W478-F1
#
_entry.id   AF-A0AAD8W478-F1
#
_cell.length_a   1.000
_cell.length_b   1.000
_cell.length_c   1.000
_cell.angle_alpha   90.00
_cell.angle_beta   90.00
_cell.angle_gamma   90.00
#
_symmetry.space_group_name_H-M   'P 1'
#
loop_
_entity.id
_entity.type
_entity.pdbx_description
1 polymer ?
#
loop_
_entity_poly.entity_id
_entity_poly.type
_entity_poly.pdbx_seq_one_letter_code
_entity_poly.pdbx_strand_id
1 'polypeptide(L)'
;MVAQVAAEVAARLATTKKNKNRRETDMALKSGKKGTATMKWLPFMSNFVLNKMCGLIKTRVRTDKGFKEVHLTVVAKDLFDHCGVSVCSTQVYIHPRKWRQRWLTISRLRDLSGAQWCEGTKCIILEGENYCGHVADHPKDTEFLNVPIANYVQRDAY
;
A
#
# COMPACT_ATOMS: atom_id res chain seq x y z
N MET A 1 50.56 22.16 -32.52
CA MET A 1 50.36 20.81 -31.93
C MET A 1 49.90 20.82 -30.47
N VAL A 2 49.92 21.95 -29.72
CA VAL A 2 49.53 21.96 -28.28
C VAL A 2 48.01 22.08 -28.05
N ALA A 3 47.25 22.67 -29.00
CA ALA A 3 45.80 22.86 -28.85
C ALA A 3 44.98 21.55 -28.98
N GLN A 4 45.52 20.53 -29.67
CA GLN A 4 44.80 19.28 -29.94
C GLN A 4 44.90 18.29 -28.78
N VAL A 5 45.99 18.35 -28.00
CA VAL A 5 46.19 17.52 -26.80
C VAL A 5 45.32 18.01 -25.63
N ALA A 6 45.10 19.31 -25.50
CA ALA A 6 44.27 19.88 -24.43
C ALA A 6 42.79 19.47 -24.55
N ALA A 7 42.26 19.35 -25.77
CA ALA A 7 40.89 18.91 -26.02
C ALA A 7 40.68 17.42 -25.64
N GLU A 8 41.69 16.56 -25.85
CA GLU A 8 41.59 15.14 -25.54
C GLU A 8 41.63 14.87 -24.02
N VAL A 9 42.44 15.64 -23.27
CA VAL A 9 42.50 15.54 -21.79
C VAL A 9 41.17 15.98 -21.15
N ALA A 10 40.52 17.02 -21.67
CA ALA A 10 39.21 17.46 -21.19
C ALA A 10 38.11 16.41 -21.40
N ALA A 11 38.14 15.69 -22.54
CA ALA A 11 37.20 14.60 -22.83
C ALA A 11 37.38 13.39 -21.90
N ARG A 12 38.64 13.08 -21.52
CA ARG A 12 38.96 11.98 -20.58
C ARG A 12 38.47 12.27 -19.15
N LEU A 13 38.50 13.53 -18.70
CA LEU A 13 37.97 13.93 -17.38
C LEU A 13 36.43 13.96 -17.33
N ALA A 14 35.77 14.30 -18.44
CA ALA A 14 34.31 14.31 -18.53
C ALA A 14 33.70 12.89 -18.49
N THR A 15 34.39 11.92 -19.10
CA THR A 15 33.96 10.50 -19.09
C THR A 15 34.13 9.85 -17.71
N THR A 16 35.09 10.29 -16.89
CA THR A 16 35.29 9.78 -15.52
C THR A 16 34.19 10.27 -14.56
N LYS A 17 33.72 11.53 -14.68
CA LYS A 17 32.62 12.05 -13.85
C LYS A 17 31.27 11.39 -14.15
N LYS A 18 30.96 11.13 -15.43
CA LYS A 18 29.70 10.48 -15.84
C LYS A 18 29.62 9.02 -15.37
N ASN A 19 30.75 8.33 -15.30
CA ASN A 19 30.79 6.92 -14.89
C ASN A 19 30.77 6.73 -13.35
N LYS A 20 31.20 7.74 -12.58
CA LYS A 20 31.09 7.73 -11.11
C LYS A 20 29.63 7.86 -10.65
N ASN A 21 28.86 8.79 -11.25
CA ASN A 21 27.43 8.93 -10.94
C ASN A 21 26.61 7.69 -11.35
N ARG A 22 27.00 6.98 -12.42
CA ARG A 22 26.31 5.75 -12.85
C ARG A 22 26.51 4.59 -11.86
N ARG A 23 27.70 4.48 -11.26
CA ARG A 23 28.01 3.45 -10.25
C ARG A 23 27.33 3.71 -8.90
N GLU A 24 27.13 4.97 -8.51
CA GLU A 24 26.35 5.31 -7.31
C GLU A 24 24.84 5.03 -7.51
N THR A 25 24.31 5.23 -8.72
CA THR A 25 22.90 4.89 -9.04
C THR A 25 22.67 3.38 -9.21
N ASP A 26 23.69 2.62 -9.64
CA ASP A 26 23.59 1.16 -9.81
C ASP A 26 23.82 0.38 -8.50
N MET A 27 24.46 0.98 -7.48
CA MET A 27 24.59 0.36 -6.14
C MET A 27 23.29 0.39 -5.33
N ALA A 28 22.31 1.22 -5.69
CA ALA A 28 21.01 1.24 -5.03
C ALA A 28 20.01 0.19 -5.57
N LEU A 29 20.32 -0.48 -6.69
CA LEU A 29 19.40 -1.44 -7.34
C LEU A 29 19.89 -2.90 -7.33
N LYS A 30 20.79 -3.25 -6.41
CA LYS A 30 21.12 -4.66 -6.10
C LYS A 30 21.10 -4.92 -4.60
N SER A 31 20.00 -4.57 -3.95
CA SER A 31 19.57 -5.31 -2.77
C SER A 31 19.14 -6.69 -3.24
N GLY A 32 20.01 -7.69 -3.03
CA GLY A 32 19.76 -9.08 -3.36
C GLY A 32 18.40 -9.56 -2.85
N LYS A 33 17.88 -10.60 -3.51
CA LYS A 33 16.76 -11.43 -3.05
C LYS A 33 17.13 -12.11 -1.73
N LYS A 34 17.21 -11.34 -0.64
CA LYS A 34 16.95 -11.86 0.70
C LYS A 34 15.46 -12.12 0.69
N GLY A 35 15.04 -13.37 0.94
CA GLY A 35 13.63 -13.72 1.07
C GLY A 35 12.95 -12.65 1.90
N THR A 36 12.16 -11.80 1.23
CA THR A 36 11.62 -10.61 1.87
C THR A 36 10.70 -11.11 2.95
N ALA A 37 11.11 -10.95 4.21
CA ALA A 37 10.16 -10.95 5.31
C ALA A 37 8.98 -10.11 4.82
N THR A 38 7.81 -10.74 4.68
CA THR A 38 6.63 -10.05 4.16
C THR A 38 6.39 -8.88 5.11
N MET A 39 6.54 -7.65 4.61
CA MET A 39 6.38 -6.45 5.41
C MET A 39 5.02 -6.52 6.10
N LYS A 40 5.03 -6.39 7.43
CA LYS A 40 3.81 -6.42 8.23
C LYS A 40 3.22 -5.03 8.29
N TRP A 41 2.04 -4.86 7.71
CA TRP A 41 1.30 -3.60 7.76
C TRP A 41 0.72 -3.40 9.15
N LEU A 42 1.27 -2.44 9.89
CA LEU A 42 0.71 -2.03 11.18
C LEU A 42 -0.59 -1.23 10.98
N PRO A 43 -1.49 -1.19 11.96
CA PRO A 43 -2.77 -0.47 11.84
C PRO A 43 -2.61 1.00 11.46
N PHE A 44 -1.66 1.71 12.07
CA PHE A 44 -1.41 3.13 11.77
C PHE A 44 -0.89 3.34 10.35
N MET A 45 -0.04 2.44 9.83
CA MET A 45 0.48 2.51 8.46
C MET A 45 -0.65 2.29 7.45
N SER A 46 -1.53 1.32 7.75
CA SER A 46 -2.71 1.05 6.92
C SER A 46 -3.63 2.26 6.88
N ASN A 47 -3.91 2.86 8.04
CA ASN A 47 -4.74 4.06 8.13
C ASN A 47 -4.13 5.22 7.31
N PHE A 48 -2.83 5.47 7.45
CA PHE A 48 -2.11 6.51 6.72
C PHE A 48 -2.20 6.32 5.20
N VAL A 49 -1.83 5.13 4.71
CA VAL A 49 -1.83 4.84 3.26
C VAL A 49 -3.24 4.92 2.70
N LEU A 50 -4.23 4.34 3.38
CA LEU A 50 -5.62 4.41 2.92
C LEU A 50 -6.11 5.85 2.87
N ASN A 51 -5.85 6.68 3.88
CA ASN A 51 -6.26 8.08 3.88
C ASN A 51 -5.62 8.88 2.74
N LYS A 52 -4.31 8.72 2.51
CA LYS A 52 -3.59 9.38 1.41
C LYS A 52 -4.19 8.98 0.06
N MET A 53 -4.44 7.69 -0.12
CA MET A 53 -5.02 7.17 -1.35
C MET A 53 -6.48 7.63 -1.55
N CYS A 54 -7.30 7.71 -0.49
CA CYS A 54 -8.64 8.31 -0.56
C CYS A 54 -8.57 9.78 -1.00
N GLY A 55 -7.58 10.54 -0.51
CA GLY A 55 -7.30 11.90 -0.97
C GLY A 55 -7.04 11.97 -2.48
N LEU A 56 -6.19 11.06 -3.00
CA LEU A 56 -5.91 10.97 -4.43
C LEU A 56 -7.18 10.67 -5.26
N ILE A 57 -8.08 9.83 -4.76
CA ILE A 57 -9.37 9.54 -5.43
C ILE A 57 -10.23 10.80 -5.48
N LYS A 58 -10.35 11.53 -4.36
CA LYS A 58 -11.14 12.78 -4.29
C LYS A 58 -10.62 13.84 -5.26
N THR A 59 -9.31 13.94 -5.44
CA THR A 59 -8.69 14.86 -6.41
C THR A 59 -8.82 14.42 -7.88
N ARG A 60 -9.51 13.29 -8.17
CA ARG A 60 -9.69 12.71 -9.52
C ARG A 60 -8.38 12.45 -10.28
N VAL A 61 -7.28 12.24 -9.55
CA VAL A 61 -5.95 11.95 -10.12
C VAL A 61 -5.86 10.51 -10.67
N ARG A 62 -6.86 9.67 -10.36
CA ARG A 62 -6.96 8.30 -10.87
C ARG A 62 -7.33 8.29 -12.35
N THR A 63 -6.51 7.65 -13.19
CA THR A 63 -6.84 7.38 -14.60
C THR A 63 -7.79 6.19 -14.74
N ASP A 64 -8.36 5.98 -15.93
CA ASP A 64 -9.19 4.82 -16.28
C ASP A 64 -8.53 3.48 -15.91
N LYS A 65 -7.22 3.39 -16.09
CA LYS A 65 -6.38 2.21 -15.79
C LYS A 65 -5.90 2.13 -14.33
N GLY A 66 -6.31 3.05 -13.46
CA GLY A 66 -5.92 3.10 -12.05
C GLY A 66 -4.93 4.21 -11.70
N PHE A 67 -4.10 3.99 -10.68
CA PHE A 67 -3.10 4.95 -10.21
C PHE A 67 -1.81 4.83 -11.00
N LYS A 68 -1.27 5.97 -11.46
CA LYS A 68 0.09 6.01 -12.02
C LYS A 68 1.12 5.76 -10.93
N GLU A 69 2.23 5.12 -11.30
CA GLU A 69 3.32 4.80 -10.38
C GLU A 69 3.86 6.02 -9.64
N VAL A 70 3.95 7.18 -10.30
CA VAL A 70 4.40 8.42 -9.67
C VAL A 70 3.63 8.76 -8.38
N HIS A 71 2.31 8.55 -8.36
CA HIS A 71 1.50 8.82 -7.16
C HIS A 71 1.74 7.79 -6.07
N LEU A 72 1.94 6.52 -6.45
CA LEU A 72 2.24 5.44 -5.51
C LEU A 72 3.61 5.64 -4.86
N THR A 73 4.60 6.08 -5.63
CA THR A 73 5.94 6.42 -5.14
C THR A 73 5.91 7.63 -4.21
N VAL A 74 5.06 8.63 -4.49
CA VAL A 74 4.84 9.76 -3.56
C VAL A 74 4.27 9.26 -2.24
N VAL A 75 3.22 8.42 -2.26
CA VAL A 75 2.65 7.87 -1.02
C VAL A 75 3.65 6.98 -0.26
N ALA A 76 4.51 6.25 -0.96
CA ALA A 76 5.58 5.47 -0.36
C ALA A 76 6.60 6.35 0.37
N LYS A 77 7.01 7.47 -0.26
CA LYS A 77 7.89 8.47 0.35
C LYS A 77 7.24 9.13 1.56
N ASP A 78 5.99 9.57 1.42
CA ASP A 78 5.21 10.15 2.52
C ASP A 78 5.13 9.20 3.73
N LEU A 79 4.97 7.89 3.50
CA LEU A 79 4.96 6.89 4.58
C LEU A 79 6.35 6.75 5.22
N PHE A 80 7.41 6.72 4.42
CA PHE A 80 8.78 6.68 4.92
C PHE A 80 9.09 7.93 5.76
N ASP A 81 8.72 9.11 5.31
CA ASP A 81 8.93 10.37 6.05
C ASP A 81 8.10 10.40 7.34
N HIS A 82 6.91 9.78 7.34
CA HIS A 82 6.01 9.76 8.48
C HIS A 82 6.45 8.78 9.59
N CYS A 83 6.94 7.59 9.24
CA CYS A 83 7.24 6.54 10.23
C CYS A 83 8.54 5.77 10.00
N GLY A 84 9.40 6.23 9.08
CA GLY A 84 10.69 5.60 8.77
C GLY A 84 10.60 4.26 8.04
N VAL A 85 9.40 3.83 7.62
CA VAL A 85 9.22 2.52 6.99
C VAL A 85 9.35 2.62 5.48
N SER A 86 10.36 1.93 4.94
CA SER A 86 10.57 1.85 3.50
C SER A 86 9.60 0.85 2.86
N VAL A 87 8.80 1.33 1.92
CA VAL A 87 7.87 0.53 1.11
C VAL A 87 8.04 0.86 -0.36
N CYS A 88 7.80 -0.11 -1.25
CA CYS A 88 7.81 0.14 -2.69
C CYS A 88 6.42 0.54 -3.22
N SER A 89 6.39 1.18 -4.40
CA SER A 89 5.17 1.57 -5.11
C SER A 89 4.20 0.39 -5.29
N THR A 90 4.73 -0.80 -5.59
CA THR A 90 3.96 -2.04 -5.72
C THR A 90 3.28 -2.47 -4.42
N GLN A 91 3.97 -2.37 -3.27
CA GLN A 91 3.39 -2.68 -1.96
C GLN A 91 2.24 -1.71 -1.63
N VAL A 92 2.45 -0.41 -1.88
CA VAL A 92 1.43 0.64 -1.71
C VAL A 92 0.25 0.42 -2.63
N TYR A 93 0.45 -0.10 -3.84
CA TYR A 93 -0.64 -0.42 -4.76
C TYR A 93 -1.47 -1.63 -4.32
N ILE A 94 -0.80 -2.70 -3.89
CA ILE A 94 -1.45 -3.96 -3.52
C ILE A 94 -2.24 -3.80 -2.22
N HIS A 95 -1.74 -3.01 -1.26
CA HIS A 95 -2.34 -2.93 0.07
C HIS A 95 -3.81 -2.43 0.07
N PRO A 96 -4.17 -1.31 -0.55
CA PRO A 96 -5.56 -0.89 -0.68
C PRO A 96 -6.43 -1.87 -1.46
N ARG A 97 -5.87 -2.63 -2.42
CA ARG A 97 -6.62 -3.68 -3.13
C ARG A 97 -7.02 -4.81 -2.19
N LYS A 98 -6.14 -5.22 -1.27
CA LYS A 98 -6.47 -6.19 -0.23
C LYS A 98 -7.53 -5.65 0.72
N TRP A 99 -7.43 -4.38 1.10
CA TRP A 99 -8.48 -3.71 1.89
C TRP A 99 -9.83 -3.69 1.17
N ARG A 100 -9.85 -3.44 -0.13
CA ARG A 100 -11.09 -3.51 -0.92
C ARG A 100 -11.73 -4.89 -0.87
N GLN A 101 -10.95 -5.95 -1.02
CA GLN A 101 -11.45 -7.33 -0.88
C GLN A 101 -11.99 -7.58 0.53
N ARG A 102 -11.28 -7.12 1.57
CA ARG A 102 -11.72 -7.17 2.96
C ARG A 102 -13.09 -6.49 3.14
N TRP A 103 -13.26 -5.28 2.57
CA TRP A 103 -14.53 -4.56 2.64
C TRP A 103 -15.66 -5.24 1.86
N LEU A 104 -15.38 -5.90 0.73
CA LEU A 104 -16.39 -6.70 0.03
C LEU A 104 -16.88 -7.86 0.89
N THR A 105 -15.97 -8.56 1.57
CA THR A 105 -16.34 -9.60 2.54
C THR A 105 -17.21 -9.03 3.66
N ILE A 106 -16.82 -7.88 4.24
CA ILE A 106 -17.58 -7.21 5.29
C ILE A 106 -18.98 -6.84 4.80
N SER A 107 -19.11 -6.28 3.59
CA SER A 107 -20.43 -5.95 3.01
C SER A 107 -21.29 -7.21 2.89
N ARG A 108 -20.74 -8.33 2.39
CA ARG A 108 -21.45 -9.61 2.33
C ARG A 108 -21.90 -10.10 3.72
N LEU A 109 -21.03 -10.00 4.72
CA LEU A 109 -21.33 -10.45 6.08
C LEU A 109 -22.41 -9.63 6.76
N ARG A 110 -22.51 -8.34 6.41
CA ARG A 110 -23.56 -7.47 6.91
C ARG A 110 -24.95 -7.86 6.40
N ASP A 111 -25.00 -8.53 5.25
CA ASP A 111 -26.26 -8.94 4.61
C ASP A 111 -26.66 -10.39 5.01
N LEU A 112 -26.00 -10.99 6.00
CA LEU A 112 -26.38 -12.29 6.55
C LEU A 112 -27.71 -12.21 7.32
N SER A 113 -28.47 -13.31 7.28
CA SER A 113 -29.69 -13.44 8.08
C SER A 113 -29.38 -13.39 9.58
N GLY A 114 -30.03 -12.48 10.30
CA GLY A 114 -29.80 -12.26 11.73
C GLY A 114 -28.58 -11.40 12.06
N ALA A 115 -27.82 -10.93 11.06
CA ALA A 115 -26.74 -9.98 11.31
C ALA A 115 -27.28 -8.58 11.61
N GLN A 116 -26.70 -7.93 12.60
CA GLN A 116 -27.01 -6.56 12.98
C GLN A 116 -25.76 -5.69 12.88
N TRP A 117 -25.91 -4.47 12.37
CA TRP A 117 -24.80 -3.52 12.29
C TRP A 117 -24.77 -2.59 13.51
N CYS A 118 -23.65 -2.57 14.22
CA CYS A 118 -23.42 -1.64 15.32
C CYS A 118 -22.66 -0.40 14.84
N GLU A 119 -23.35 0.72 14.71
CA GLU A 119 -22.75 1.97 14.21
C GLU A 119 -21.69 2.54 15.17
N GLY A 120 -21.83 2.36 16.49
CA GLY A 120 -20.91 2.88 17.49
C GLY A 120 -19.54 2.21 17.48
N THR A 121 -19.53 0.89 17.32
CA THR A 121 -18.29 0.07 17.36
C THR A 121 -17.78 -0.29 15.95
N LYS A 122 -18.57 0.02 14.91
CA LYS A 122 -18.33 -0.40 13.52
C LYS A 122 -18.10 -1.92 13.43
N CYS A 123 -18.98 -2.70 14.04
CA CYS A 123 -18.90 -4.16 14.03
C CYS A 123 -20.21 -4.79 13.55
N ILE A 124 -20.10 -6.00 13.00
CA ILE A 124 -21.24 -6.84 12.63
C ILE A 124 -21.52 -7.75 13.82
N ILE A 125 -22.68 -7.59 14.45
CA ILE A 125 -23.14 -8.43 15.54
C ILE A 125 -23.89 -9.61 14.94
N LEU A 126 -23.46 -10.82 15.27
CA LEU A 126 -24.12 -12.07 14.91
C LEU A 126 -24.09 -12.98 16.13
N GLU A 127 -25.26 -13.44 16.58
CA GLU A 127 -25.42 -14.15 17.85
C GLU A 127 -26.06 -15.54 17.69
N GLY A 128 -26.01 -16.32 18.77
CA GLY A 128 -26.76 -17.57 18.92
C GLY A 128 -26.42 -18.62 17.85
N GLU A 129 -27.47 -19.31 17.40
CA GLU A 129 -27.35 -20.38 16.41
C GLU A 129 -26.85 -19.87 15.05
N ASN A 130 -27.21 -18.65 14.66
CA ASN A 130 -26.75 -18.04 13.41
C ASN A 130 -25.23 -17.86 13.38
N TYR A 131 -24.63 -17.45 14.50
CA TYR A 131 -23.17 -17.35 14.60
C TYR A 131 -22.50 -18.72 14.57
N CYS A 132 -22.96 -19.65 15.40
CA CYS A 132 -22.39 -21.00 15.49
C CYS A 132 -22.45 -21.74 14.15
N GLY A 133 -23.60 -21.68 13.46
CA GLY A 133 -23.78 -22.27 12.14
C GLY A 133 -22.86 -21.64 11.09
N HIS A 134 -22.83 -20.29 11.02
CA HIS A 134 -21.98 -19.60 10.03
C HIS A 134 -20.49 -19.88 10.22
N VAL A 135 -20.01 -19.86 11.46
CA VAL A 135 -18.58 -20.04 11.76
C VAL A 135 -18.12 -21.48 11.50
N ALA A 136 -19.02 -22.47 11.61
CA ALA A 136 -18.70 -23.85 11.27
C ALA A 136 -18.32 -23.99 9.78
N ASP A 137 -19.08 -23.35 8.89
CA ASP A 137 -18.82 -23.38 7.44
C ASP A 137 -17.77 -22.34 7.01
N HIS A 138 -17.66 -21.23 7.74
CA HIS A 138 -16.85 -20.07 7.39
C HIS A 138 -16.00 -19.56 8.56
N PRO A 139 -15.04 -20.36 9.05
CA PRO A 139 -14.27 -20.01 10.25
C PRO A 139 -13.42 -18.75 10.09
N LYS A 140 -13.05 -18.37 8.86
CA LYS A 140 -12.29 -17.15 8.58
C LYS A 140 -13.10 -15.86 8.77
N ASP A 141 -14.43 -15.95 8.70
CA ASP A 141 -15.30 -14.77 8.80
C ASP A 141 -15.39 -14.26 10.26
N THR A 142 -14.96 -15.07 11.23
CA THR A 142 -14.83 -14.68 12.64
C THR A 142 -13.95 -13.45 12.85
N GLU A 143 -13.02 -13.16 11.94
CA GLU A 143 -12.18 -11.96 11.99
C GLU A 143 -12.98 -10.65 11.84
N PHE A 144 -14.23 -10.74 11.36
CA PHE A 144 -15.09 -9.60 11.04
C PHE A 144 -16.39 -9.57 11.84
N LEU A 145 -16.76 -10.69 12.45
CA LEU A 145 -17.98 -10.85 13.25
C LEU A 145 -17.67 -10.58 14.71
N ASN A 146 -18.52 -9.81 15.38
CA ASN A 146 -18.42 -9.44 16.79
C ASN A 146 -17.11 -8.73 17.17
N VAL A 147 -16.38 -8.20 16.18
CA VAL A 147 -15.10 -7.49 16.35
C VAL A 147 -15.17 -6.11 15.68
N PRO A 148 -14.61 -5.04 16.27
CA PRO A 148 -14.54 -3.72 15.64
C PRO A 148 -13.77 -3.75 14.32
N ILE A 149 -14.36 -3.17 13.27
CA ILE A 149 -13.77 -3.18 11.93
C ILE A 149 -12.87 -1.96 11.74
N ALA A 150 -11.56 -2.19 11.70
CA ALA A 150 -10.57 -1.16 11.42
C ALA A 150 -10.73 -0.57 10.00
N ASN A 151 -10.47 0.73 9.87
CA ASN A 151 -10.48 1.48 8.60
C ASN A 151 -11.77 1.31 7.77
N TYR A 152 -12.93 1.16 8.42
CA TYR A 152 -14.20 1.01 7.72
C TYR A 152 -14.62 2.29 6.97
N VAL A 153 -14.35 3.47 7.54
CA VAL A 153 -14.72 4.78 6.96
C VAL A 153 -14.09 5.03 5.60
N GLN A 154 -12.89 4.50 5.37
CA GLN A 154 -12.18 4.64 4.10
C GLN A 154 -12.87 3.86 2.97
N ARG A 155 -13.72 2.87 3.28
CA ARG A 155 -14.48 2.08 2.29
C ARG A 155 -15.25 2.98 1.33
N ASP A 156 -15.94 3.99 1.85
CA ASP A 156 -16.88 4.80 1.07
C ASP A 156 -16.16 5.71 0.04
N ALA A 157 -14.84 5.91 0.21
CA ALA A 157 -14.05 6.67 -0.73
C ALA A 157 -13.52 5.84 -1.92
N TYR A 158 -13.64 4.50 -1.88
CA TYR A 158 -12.98 3.60 -2.83
C TYR A 158 -13.90 3.03 -3.89
#